data_AF-N6TG90-F1
#
_entry.id   AF-N6TG90-F1
#
_cell.length_a   1.000
_cell.length_b   1.000
_cell.length_c   1.000
_cell.angle_alpha   90.00
_cell.angle_beta   90.00
_cell.angle_gamma   90.00
#
_symmetry.space_group_name_H-M   'P 1'
#
loop_
_entity.id
_entity.type
_entity.pdbx_description
1 polymer ?
#
loop_
_entity_poly.entity_id
_entity_poly.type
_entity_poly.pdbx_seq_one_letter_code
_entity_poly.pdbx_strand_id
1 'polypeptide(L)'
;MSSVDISRYYGYMIVIVSYELAATIMKCAKELNMVNTQTQWLYVISDTNSSTKSMNRFKTFLNEGDNIAFIYNTTDVKNVCLGGTICHTEESITGLMKALDSAIMEEFQMASQISEEEWEAIRPTKNERRKYLLEKIQVNICCI
;
A
#
# COMPACT_ATOMS: atom_id res chain seq x y z
N MET A 1 -4.10 -13.86 18.71
CA MET A 1 -4.25 -13.76 20.18
C MET A 1 -3.91 -12.35 20.58
N SER A 2 -4.88 -11.60 21.09
CA SER A 2 -4.67 -10.24 21.59
C SER A 2 -4.16 -10.31 23.04
N SER A 3 -2.88 -10.05 23.24
CA SER A 3 -2.28 -9.91 24.58
C SER A 3 -2.19 -8.44 24.96
N VAL A 4 -2.45 -8.15 26.23
CA VAL A 4 -2.28 -6.83 26.83
C VAL A 4 -1.41 -7.01 28.05
N ASP A 5 -0.31 -6.26 28.11
CA ASP A 5 0.56 -6.21 29.29
C ASP A 5 0.76 -4.74 29.70
N ILE A 6 0.58 -4.45 30.98
CA ILE A 6 0.68 -3.08 31.53
C ILE A 6 1.63 -3.10 32.73
N SER A 7 2.74 -2.38 32.58
CA SER A 7 3.74 -2.21 33.63
C SER A 7 3.75 -0.78 34.16
N ARG A 8 3.79 -0.62 35.49
CA ARG A 8 3.78 0.69 36.17
C ARG A 8 5.04 0.89 37.00
N TYR A 9 5.73 2.00 36.75
CA TYR A 9 6.89 2.43 37.54
C TYR A 9 6.77 3.91 37.85
N TYR A 10 6.63 4.32 39.11
CA TYR A 10 6.77 5.73 39.55
C TYR A 10 6.16 6.83 38.63
N GLY A 11 4.93 6.63 38.15
CA GLY A 11 4.23 7.60 37.27
C GLY A 11 4.41 7.38 35.77
N TYR A 12 5.26 6.44 35.38
CA TYR A 12 5.44 5.92 34.03
C TYR A 12 4.58 4.66 33.85
N MET A 13 3.82 4.63 32.78
CA MET A 13 2.93 3.55 32.37
C MET A 13 3.39 3.03 31.01
N ILE A 14 3.74 1.75 30.93
CA ILE A 14 4.10 1.08 29.68
C ILE A 14 2.99 0.10 29.36
N VAL A 15 2.47 0.17 28.14
CA VAL A 15 1.42 -0.72 27.66
C VAL A 15 1.89 -1.41 26.38
N ILE A 16 1.95 -2.73 26.39
CA ILE A 16 2.16 -3.55 25.19
C ILE A 16 0.80 -4.09 24.76
N VAL A 17 0.38 -3.75 23.54
CA VAL A 17 -0.99 -3.98 23.08
C VAL A 17 -1.06 -4.21 21.58
N SER A 18 -2.09 -4.93 21.11
CA SER A 18 -2.41 -4.98 19.69
C SER A 18 -3.09 -3.69 19.20
N TYR A 19 -2.98 -3.40 17.91
CA TYR A 19 -3.45 -2.17 17.29
C TYR A 19 -4.95 -1.93 17.50
N GLU A 20 -5.77 -2.97 17.45
CA GLU A 20 -7.22 -2.85 17.68
C GLU A 20 -7.58 -2.54 19.13
N LEU A 21 -6.79 -3.01 20.10
CA LEU A 21 -7.06 -2.78 21.53
C LEU A 21 -6.46 -1.48 22.05
N ALA A 22 -5.46 -0.92 21.36
CA ALA A 22 -4.79 0.32 21.78
C ALA A 22 -5.77 1.47 22.01
N ALA A 23 -6.73 1.69 21.10
CA ALA A 23 -7.73 2.75 21.23
C ALA A 23 -8.64 2.57 22.45
N THR A 24 -9.04 1.31 22.73
CA THR A 24 -9.85 0.97 23.90
C THR A 24 -9.11 1.28 25.19
N ILE A 25 -7.83 0.89 25.29
CA ILE A 25 -7.01 1.19 26.48
C ILE A 25 -6.81 2.68 26.65
N MET A 26 -6.52 3.42 25.58
CA MET A 26 -6.39 4.88 25.63
C MET A 26 -7.67 5.55 26.15
N LYS A 27 -8.84 5.10 25.67
CA LYS A 27 -10.13 5.61 26.15
C LYS A 27 -10.34 5.33 27.63
N CYS A 28 -10.13 4.09 28.07
CA CYS A 28 -10.28 3.73 29.49
C CYS A 28 -9.30 4.50 30.38
N ALA A 29 -8.04 4.63 29.98
CA ALA A 29 -7.03 5.36 30.75
C ALA A 29 -7.41 6.84 30.95
N LYS A 30 -8.04 7.45 29.94
CA LYS A 30 -8.59 8.81 30.03
C LYS A 30 -9.81 8.90 30.93
N GLU A 31 -10.78 8.00 30.78
CA GLU A 31 -11.98 7.95 31.63
C GLU A 31 -11.62 7.75 33.12
N LEU A 32 -10.51 7.07 33.39
CA LEU A 32 -9.98 6.86 34.73
C LEU A 32 -9.06 8.01 35.21
N ASN A 33 -8.93 9.11 34.46
CA ASN A 33 -8.06 10.25 34.74
C ASN A 33 -6.57 9.89 34.96
N MET A 34 -6.11 8.80 34.33
CA MET A 34 -4.73 8.35 34.47
C MET A 34 -3.79 8.99 33.44
N VAL A 35 -4.34 9.65 32.41
CA VAL A 35 -3.60 10.44 31.42
C VAL A 35 -3.68 11.91 31.82
N ASN A 36 -2.55 12.48 32.24
CA ASN A 36 -2.44 13.88 32.62
C ASN A 36 -0.97 14.34 32.52
N THR A 37 -0.69 15.60 32.84
CA THR A 37 0.65 16.18 32.73
C THR A 37 1.68 15.59 33.70
N GLN A 38 1.25 14.87 34.74
CA GLN A 38 2.11 14.28 35.76
C GLN A 38 2.43 12.80 35.49
N THR A 39 1.74 12.15 34.56
CA THR A 39 1.94 10.73 34.21
C THR A 39 2.48 10.60 32.81
N GLN A 40 3.35 9.61 32.57
CA GLN A 40 3.95 9.36 31.25
C GLN A 40 3.48 8.02 30.71
N TRP A 41 2.91 8.02 29.51
CA TRP A 41 2.39 6.82 28.87
C TRP A 41 3.23 6.43 27.65
N LEU A 42 3.66 5.18 27.59
CA LEU A 42 4.32 4.60 26.44
C LEU A 42 3.50 3.42 25.91
N TYR A 43 2.96 3.58 24.71
CA TYR A 43 2.24 2.51 24.01
C TYR A 43 3.17 1.80 23.03
N VAL A 44 3.42 0.52 23.27
CA VAL A 44 4.12 -0.38 22.37
C VAL A 44 3.08 -1.20 21.60
N ILE A 45 2.90 -0.89 20.32
CA ILE A 45 1.92 -1.56 19.47
C ILE A 45 2.61 -2.67 18.69
N SER A 46 2.27 -3.92 19.02
CA SER A 46 3.05 -5.10 18.64
C SER A 46 2.79 -5.64 17.24
N ASP A 47 1.66 -5.30 16.62
CA ASP A 47 1.16 -5.93 15.39
C ASP A 47 0.91 -4.93 14.24
N THR A 48 1.77 -3.91 14.08
CA THR A 48 1.72 -2.93 12.99
C THR A 48 2.68 -3.24 11.84
N ASN A 49 2.43 -2.63 10.68
CA ASN A 49 3.32 -2.62 9.51
C ASN A 49 3.11 -1.32 8.70
N SER A 50 3.94 -1.06 7.69
CA SER A 50 3.86 0.16 6.86
C SER A 50 2.55 0.34 6.09
N SER A 51 1.85 -0.76 5.78
CA SER A 51 0.81 -0.80 4.74
C SER A 51 -0.62 -0.91 5.27
N THR A 52 -0.83 -1.43 6.49
CA THR A 52 -2.18 -1.77 6.98
C THR A 52 -2.64 -1.00 8.21
N LYS A 53 -1.77 -0.25 8.91
CA LYS A 53 -2.11 0.28 10.25
C LYS A 53 -1.54 1.69 10.48
N SER A 54 -2.25 2.71 9.98
CA SER A 54 -1.88 4.12 10.12
C SER A 54 -2.13 4.67 11.54
N MET A 55 -1.10 5.24 12.15
CA MET A 55 -1.17 5.85 13.48
C MET A 55 -2.08 7.10 13.57
N ASN A 56 -2.58 7.60 12.43
CA ASN A 56 -3.54 8.70 12.40
C ASN A 56 -4.81 8.42 13.22
N ARG A 57 -5.23 7.14 13.35
CA ARG A 57 -6.40 6.75 14.15
C ARG A 57 -6.26 7.15 15.62
N PHE A 58 -5.04 7.19 16.16
CA PHE A 58 -4.84 7.51 17.57
C PHE A 58 -4.85 9.01 17.86
N LYS A 59 -4.70 9.87 16.83
CA LYS A 59 -4.70 11.33 16.99
C LYS A 59 -5.99 11.87 17.60
N THR A 60 -7.14 11.26 17.29
CA THR A 60 -8.44 11.66 17.86
C THR A 60 -8.54 11.37 19.36
N PHE A 61 -7.63 10.56 19.90
CA PHE A 61 -7.57 10.22 21.32
C PHE A 61 -6.46 11.01 22.03
N LEU A 62 -5.85 12.02 21.42
CA LEU A 62 -4.85 12.87 22.04
C LEU A 62 -5.44 14.26 22.27
N ASN A 63 -5.37 14.74 23.51
CA ASN A 63 -5.76 16.07 23.92
C ASN A 63 -4.51 16.85 24.34
N GLU A 64 -4.62 18.17 24.39
CA GLU A 64 -3.57 19.01 24.96
C GLU A 64 -3.32 18.65 26.43
N GLY A 65 -2.06 18.54 26.83
CA GLY A 65 -1.65 18.12 28.17
C GLY A 65 -1.51 16.61 28.37
N ASP A 66 -1.90 15.78 27.39
CA ASP A 66 -1.63 14.35 27.42
C ASP A 66 -0.15 14.07 27.15
N ASN A 67 0.51 13.38 28.09
CA ASN A 67 1.92 12.99 27.94
C ASN A 67 2.01 11.52 27.50
N ILE A 68 1.88 11.31 26.19
CA ILE A 68 1.79 9.99 25.55
C ILE A 68 2.85 9.86 24.44
N ALA A 69 3.52 8.71 24.39
CA ALA A 69 4.44 8.30 23.33
C ALA A 69 4.04 6.94 22.74
N PHE A 70 4.39 6.70 21.48
CA PHE A 70 4.12 5.46 20.75
C PHE A 70 5.40 4.84 20.20
N ILE A 71 5.52 3.52 20.32
CA ILE A 71 6.49 2.68 19.62
C ILE A 71 5.69 1.66 18.82
N TYR A 72 5.96 1.56 17.54
CA TYR A 72 5.28 0.62 16.65
C TYR A 72 6.21 0.22 15.50
N ASN A 73 5.94 -0.94 14.91
CA ASN A 73 6.70 -1.42 13.77
C ASN A 73 6.24 -0.72 12.47
N THR A 74 7.18 -0.19 11.71
CA THR A 74 6.97 0.44 10.41
C THR A 74 7.61 -0.32 9.23
N THR A 75 8.06 -1.57 9.44
CA THR A 75 8.65 -2.41 8.39
C THR A 75 7.77 -2.38 7.15
N ASP A 76 8.38 -2.08 6.00
CA ASP A 76 7.72 -2.13 4.71
C ASP A 76 7.64 -3.56 4.21
N VAL A 77 6.41 -4.09 4.15
CA VAL A 77 6.14 -5.48 3.71
C VAL A 77 5.72 -5.52 2.24
N LYS A 78 5.81 -4.40 1.52
CA LYS A 78 5.61 -4.41 0.07
C LYS A 78 6.63 -5.35 -0.56
N ASN A 79 6.19 -6.20 -1.48
CA ASN A 79 7.06 -6.93 -2.39
C ASN A 79 7.90 -5.90 -3.15
N VAL A 80 9.10 -5.64 -2.63
CA VAL A 80 10.02 -4.68 -3.24
C VAL A 80 10.38 -5.25 -4.61
N CYS A 81 9.89 -4.59 -5.66
CA CYS A 81 10.48 -4.67 -7.00
C CYS A 81 11.99 -4.42 -6.80
N LEU A 82 12.81 -5.47 -6.85
CA LEU A 82 14.27 -5.43 -6.61
C LEU A 82 14.90 -4.51 -7.67
N GLY A 83 14.98 -3.20 -7.40
CA GLY A 83 15.51 -2.20 -8.33
C GLY A 83 14.80 -0.84 -8.35
N GLY A 84 13.69 -0.67 -7.60
CA GLY A 84 13.05 0.64 -7.46
C GLY A 84 12.51 1.24 -8.76
N THR A 85 12.60 2.56 -8.93
CA THR A 85 12.03 3.28 -10.10
C THR A 85 12.68 2.91 -11.44
N ILE A 86 13.96 2.51 -11.42
CA ILE A 86 14.70 2.10 -12.62
C ILE A 86 14.11 0.79 -13.16
N CYS A 87 13.89 -0.20 -12.29
CA CYS A 87 13.26 -1.47 -12.66
C CYS A 87 11.85 -1.25 -13.25
N HIS A 88 11.04 -0.39 -12.62
CA HIS A 88 9.72 -0.03 -13.16
C HIS A 88 9.78 0.60 -14.56
N THR A 89 10.79 1.44 -14.81
CA THR A 89 10.97 2.09 -16.10
C THR A 89 11.40 1.08 -17.16
N GLU A 90 12.34 0.19 -16.83
CA GLU A 90 12.82 -0.88 -17.71
C GLU A 90 11.71 -1.88 -18.05
N GLU A 91 10.91 -2.31 -17.07
CA GLU A 91 9.77 -3.20 -17.28
C GLU A 91 8.69 -2.54 -18.14
N SER A 92 8.38 -1.26 -17.89
CA SER A 92 7.39 -0.52 -18.68
C SER A 92 7.81 -0.36 -20.13
N ILE A 93 9.09 -0.04 -20.38
CA ILE A 93 9.64 0.08 -21.73
C ILE A 93 9.65 -1.29 -22.42
N THR A 94 10.08 -2.34 -21.71
CA THR A 94 10.11 -3.71 -22.25
C THR A 94 8.71 -4.21 -22.59
N GLY A 95 7.74 -3.98 -21.70
CA GLY A 95 6.33 -4.30 -21.91
C GLY A 95 5.76 -3.57 -23.12
N LEU A 96 6.09 -2.28 -23.28
CA LEU A 96 5.67 -1.48 -24.45
C LEU A 96 6.27 -2.03 -25.75
N MET A 97 7.58 -2.37 -25.77
CA MET A 97 8.23 -2.94 -26.94
C MET A 97 7.57 -4.25 -27.37
N LYS A 98 7.32 -5.18 -26.43
CA LYS A 98 6.65 -6.45 -26.71
C LYS A 98 5.22 -6.26 -27.18
N ALA A 99 4.48 -5.32 -26.58
CA ALA A 99 3.11 -5.01 -26.96
C ALA A 99 3.04 -4.44 -28.38
N LEU A 100 3.98 -3.55 -28.75
CA LEU A 100 4.09 -3.00 -30.10
C LEU A 100 4.43 -4.07 -31.13
N ASP A 101 5.41 -4.93 -30.84
CA ASP A 101 5.81 -6.03 -31.72
C ASP A 101 4.64 -6.99 -31.98
N SER A 102 3.91 -7.36 -30.91
CA SER A 102 2.72 -8.20 -31.02
C SER A 102 1.62 -7.53 -31.85
N ALA A 103 1.32 -6.25 -31.60
CA ALA A 103 0.30 -5.50 -32.33
C ALA A 103 0.62 -5.43 -33.82
N ILE A 104 1.87 -5.12 -34.18
CA ILE A 104 2.32 -5.04 -35.57
C ILE A 104 2.23 -6.40 -36.25
N MET A 105 2.70 -7.46 -35.58
CA MET A 105 2.69 -8.80 -36.17
C MET A 105 1.27 -9.33 -36.38
N GLU A 106 0.37 -9.13 -35.40
CA GLU A 106 -1.05 -9.51 -35.52
C GLU A 106 -1.77 -8.73 -36.62
N GLU A 107 -1.57 -7.40 -36.69
CA GLU A 107 -2.18 -6.57 -37.74
C GLU A 107 -1.64 -6.94 -39.13
N PHE A 108 -0.34 -7.17 -39.27
CA PHE A 108 0.27 -7.57 -40.53
C PHE A 108 -0.25 -8.93 -41.01
N GLN A 109 -0.34 -9.91 -40.10
CA GLN A 109 -0.88 -11.22 -40.41
C GLN A 109 -2.35 -11.15 -40.86
N MET A 110 -3.19 -10.37 -40.16
CA MET A 110 -4.59 -10.19 -40.56
C MET A 110 -4.71 -9.52 -41.92
N ALA A 111 -3.99 -8.41 -42.15
CA ALA A 111 -4.02 -7.68 -43.41
C ALA A 111 -3.54 -8.54 -44.59
N SER A 112 -2.62 -9.49 -44.37
CA SER A 112 -2.12 -10.39 -45.41
C SER A 112 -3.12 -11.46 -45.86
N GLN A 113 -4.18 -11.72 -45.07
CA GLN A 113 -5.13 -12.81 -45.31
C GLN A 113 -6.44 -12.36 -45.97
N ILE A 114 -6.66 -11.05 -46.07
CA ILE A 114 -7.94 -10.46 -46.51
C ILE A 114 -7.73 -9.43 -47.62
N SER A 115 -8.81 -9.03 -48.28
CA SER A 115 -8.73 -7.97 -49.30
C SER A 115 -8.52 -6.59 -48.67
N GLU A 116 -8.10 -5.61 -49.49
CA GLU A 116 -7.89 -4.24 -49.02
C GLU A 116 -9.20 -3.59 -48.54
N GLU A 117 -10.32 -3.88 -49.21
CA GLU A 117 -11.65 -3.39 -48.83
C GLU A 117 -12.12 -3.98 -47.50
N GLU A 118 -11.87 -5.27 -47.28
CA GLU A 118 -12.19 -5.95 -46.02
C GLU A 118 -11.32 -5.42 -44.88
N TRP A 119 -10.03 -5.19 -45.12
CA TRP A 119 -9.12 -4.60 -44.15
C TRP A 119 -9.54 -3.20 -43.73
N GLU A 120 -9.89 -2.33 -44.67
CA GLU A 120 -10.36 -0.97 -44.35
C GLU A 120 -11.66 -0.97 -43.53
N ALA A 121 -12.49 -2.02 -43.64
CA ALA A 121 -13.69 -2.18 -42.82
C ALA A 121 -13.41 -2.63 -41.37
N ILE A 122 -12.36 -3.43 -41.14
CA ILE A 122 -12.11 -4.09 -39.84
C ILE A 122 -10.85 -3.60 -39.11
N ARG A 123 -10.00 -2.81 -39.76
CA ARG A 123 -8.73 -2.36 -39.19
C ARG A 123 -8.94 -1.65 -37.84
N PRO A 124 -8.07 -1.85 -36.84
CA PRO A 124 -8.22 -1.23 -35.53
C PRO A 124 -8.17 0.29 -35.58
N THR A 125 -9.06 0.94 -34.84
CA THR A 125 -9.01 2.38 -34.59
C THR A 125 -7.85 2.75 -33.66
N LYS A 126 -7.48 4.03 -33.63
CA LYS A 126 -6.44 4.53 -32.71
C LYS A 126 -6.74 4.23 -31.24
N ASN A 127 -8.02 4.23 -30.85
CA ASN A 127 -8.44 3.95 -29.48
C ASN A 127 -8.33 2.46 -29.15
N GLU A 128 -8.69 1.58 -30.09
CA GLU A 128 -8.55 0.14 -29.92
C GLU A 128 -7.09 -0.28 -29.85
N ARG A 129 -6.22 0.28 -30.71
CA ARG A 129 -4.76 0.08 -30.62
C ARG A 129 -4.21 0.50 -29.27
N ARG A 130 -4.60 1.68 -28.77
CA ARG A 130 -4.17 2.15 -27.45
C ARG A 130 -4.61 1.18 -26.35
N LYS A 131 -5.87 0.73 -26.37
CA LYS A 131 -6.41 -0.19 -25.39
C LYS A 131 -5.66 -1.52 -25.40
N TYR A 132 -5.47 -2.10 -26.59
CA TYR A 132 -4.70 -3.32 -26.78
C TYR A 132 -3.28 -3.21 -26.22
N LEU A 133 -2.56 -2.12 -26.54
CA LEU A 133 -1.21 -1.90 -26.04
C LEU A 133 -1.18 -1.81 -24.51
N LEU A 134 -2.12 -1.07 -23.89
CA LEU A 134 -2.19 -0.94 -22.43
C LEU A 134 -2.49 -2.28 -21.76
N GLU A 135 -3.40 -3.08 -22.30
CA GLU A 135 -3.73 -4.42 -21.79
C GLU A 135 -2.49 -5.33 -21.85
N LYS A 136 -1.74 -5.33 -22.97
CA LYS A 136 -0.53 -6.13 -23.12
C LYS A 136 0.63 -5.67 -22.22
N ILE A 137 0.74 -4.36 -21.95
CA ILE A 137 1.76 -3.83 -21.03
C ILE A 137 1.49 -4.31 -19.60
N GLN A 138 0.24 -4.25 -19.15
CA GLN A 138 -0.13 -4.65 -17.77
C GLN A 138 0.19 -6.11 -17.47
N VAL A 139 0.08 -7.01 -18.45
CA VAL A 139 0.41 -8.44 -18.30
C VAL A 139 1.92 -8.66 -18.10
N ASN A 140 2.77 -7.73 -18.54
CA ASN A 140 4.23 -7.87 -18.52
C ASN A 140 4.91 -7.12 -17.36
N ILE A 141 4.14 -6.51 -16.45
CA ILE A 141 4.67 -5.82 -15.27
C ILE A 141 4.58 -6.77 -14.07
N CYS A 142 5.71 -7.12 -13.46
CA CYS A 142 5.79 -8.16 -12.43
C CYS A 142 5.41 -7.68 -11.01
N CYS A 143 5.17 -6.37 -10.83
CA CYS A 143 5.04 -5.75 -9.50
C CYS A 143 3.59 -5.37 -9.12
N ILE A 144 2.70 -6.36 -9.05
CA ILE A 144 1.38 -6.25 -8.40
C ILE A 144 1.32 -7.18 -7.19
#